data_AF-A0A6L3Y462-F1
#
_entry.id   AF-A0A6L3Y462-F1
#
_cell.length_a   1.000
_cell.length_b   1.000
_cell.length_c   1.000
_cell.angle_alpha   90.00
_cell.angle_beta   90.00
_cell.angle_gamma   90.00
#
_symmetry.space_group_name_H-M   'P 1'
#
loop_
_entity.id
_entity.type
_entity.pdbx_description
1 polymer ?
#
loop_
_entity_poly.entity_id
_entity_poly.type
_entity_poly.pdbx_seq_one_letter_code
_entity_poly.pdbx_strand_id
1 'polypeptide(L)'
;MTEIQRLLTATIDDLNTREKRDNRPRFSISFIRKHPGLFVAMYAAWLATLIVMLKSETLVDSVWLLVVLFVVFNAFFFFDVNPRYRYEDIDVLDFRVCYNGEGDNTR
;
A
#
# COMPACT_ATOMS: atom_id res chain seq x y z
N MET A 1 -32.65 -9.03 8.76
CA MET A 1 -31.77 -7.88 9.02
C MET A 1 -32.08 -7.39 10.42
N THR A 2 -31.15 -7.56 11.37
CA THR A 2 -31.28 -6.98 12.71
C THR A 2 -31.02 -5.47 12.62
N GLU A 3 -31.68 -4.64 13.44
CA GLU A 3 -31.50 -3.17 13.42
C GLU A 3 -30.03 -2.75 13.57
N ILE A 4 -29.26 -3.52 14.35
CA ILE A 4 -27.81 -3.32 14.54
C ILE A 4 -27.06 -3.45 13.21
N GLN A 5 -27.37 -4.47 12.41
CA GLN A 5 -26.74 -4.67 11.11
C GLN A 5 -27.04 -3.51 10.15
N ARG A 6 -28.27 -2.97 10.19
CA ARG A 6 -28.66 -1.80 9.39
C ARG A 6 -27.85 -0.55 9.78
N LEU A 7 -27.76 -0.28 11.08
CA LEU A 7 -27.03 0.87 11.61
C LEU A 7 -25.53 0.79 11.31
N LEU A 8 -24.94 -0.39 11.47
CA LEU A 8 -23.51 -0.60 11.23
C LEU A 8 -23.17 -0.50 9.75
N THR A 9 -23.99 -1.08 8.87
CA THR A 9 -23.82 -0.95 7.42
C THR A 9 -23.92 0.51 6.97
N ALA A 10 -24.89 1.27 7.48
CA ALA A 10 -25.02 2.69 7.16
C ALA A 10 -23.81 3.52 7.63
N THR A 11 -23.27 3.20 8.81
CA THR A 11 -22.06 3.84 9.33
C THR A 11 -20.84 3.51 8.48
N ILE A 12 -20.67 2.24 8.08
CA ILE A 12 -19.57 1.79 7.22
C ILE A 12 -19.60 2.50 5.86
N ASP A 13 -20.78 2.67 5.26
CA ASP A 13 -20.94 3.37 3.99
C ASP A 13 -20.63 4.88 4.10
N ASP A 14 -21.07 5.53 5.17
CA ASP A 14 -20.67 6.92 5.47
C ASP A 14 -19.15 7.03 5.66
N LEU A 15 -18.53 6.09 6.37
CA LEU A 15 -17.08 6.06 6.58
C LEU A 15 -16.30 5.87 5.27
N ASN A 16 -16.71 4.91 4.45
CA ASN A 16 -16.12 4.64 3.13
C ASN A 16 -16.19 5.89 2.23
N THR A 17 -17.30 6.64 2.33
CA THR A 17 -17.51 7.88 1.57
C THR A 17 -16.64 9.03 2.09
N ARG A 18 -16.59 9.23 3.42
CA ARG A 18 -15.78 10.29 4.06
C ARG A 18 -14.28 10.08 3.83
N GLU A 19 -13.80 8.84 3.95
CA GLU A 19 -12.39 8.50 3.77
C GLU A 19 -11.99 8.23 2.30
N LYS A 20 -12.94 8.31 1.36
CA LYS A 20 -12.72 8.02 -0.08
C LYS A 20 -12.03 6.67 -0.30
N ARG A 21 -12.54 5.65 0.39
CA ARG A 21 -12.12 4.25 0.24
C ARG A 21 -12.74 3.74 -1.07
N ASP A 22 -12.02 3.85 -2.18
CA ASP A 22 -12.59 3.65 -3.52
C ASP A 22 -12.25 2.32 -4.18
N ASN A 23 -11.48 1.42 -3.54
CA ASN A 23 -10.90 0.21 -4.16
C ASN A 23 -10.08 0.50 -5.44
N ARG A 24 -9.82 1.77 -5.75
CA ARG A 24 -9.11 2.18 -6.96
C ARG A 24 -7.62 2.29 -6.66
N PRO A 25 -6.75 1.79 -7.56
CA PRO A 25 -5.31 2.03 -7.45
C PRO A 25 -5.07 3.53 -7.61
N ARG A 26 -4.50 4.16 -6.59
CA ARG A 26 -4.09 5.56 -6.61
C ARG A 26 -2.58 5.62 -6.76
N PHE A 27 -2.11 6.52 -7.63
CA PHE A 27 -0.69 6.85 -7.70
C PHE A 27 -0.29 7.58 -6.42
N SER A 28 0.36 6.86 -5.51
CA SER A 28 0.77 7.39 -4.22
C SER A 28 2.19 7.95 -4.32
N ILE A 29 2.32 9.28 -4.25
CA ILE A 29 3.61 9.96 -3.97
C ILE A 29 3.96 9.81 -2.47
N SER A 30 3.08 9.16 -1.69
CA SER A 30 3.23 8.94 -0.25
C SER A 30 4.50 8.17 0.08
N PHE A 31 4.94 7.26 -0.79
CA PHE A 31 6.19 6.51 -0.61
C PHE A 31 7.42 7.41 -0.52
N ILE A 32 7.54 8.42 -1.40
CA ILE A 32 8.63 9.40 -1.40
C ILE A 32 8.61 10.23 -0.11
N ARG A 33 7.42 10.57 0.39
CA ARG A 33 7.27 11.37 1.61
C ARG A 33 7.54 10.58 2.88
N LYS A 34 7.17 9.29 2.90
CA LYS A 34 7.26 8.43 4.09
C LYS A 34 8.65 7.81 4.27
N HIS A 35 9.33 7.50 3.17
CA HIS A 35 10.66 6.87 3.18
C HIS A 35 11.64 7.55 2.21
N PRO A 36 11.97 8.84 2.42
CA PRO A 36 12.83 9.58 1.50
C PRO A 36 14.25 8.98 1.39
N GLY A 37 14.81 8.46 2.49
CA GLY A 37 16.14 7.86 2.49
C GLY A 37 16.22 6.56 1.69
N LEU A 38 15.19 5.72 1.77
CA LEU A 38 15.13 4.46 1.01
C LEU A 38 15.01 4.74 -0.50
N PHE A 39 14.23 5.76 -0.86
CA PHE A 39 14.09 6.19 -2.25
C PHE A 39 15.44 6.69 -2.82
N VAL A 40 16.16 7.55 -2.08
CA VAL A 40 17.48 8.04 -2.52
C VAL A 40 18.51 6.91 -2.62
N ALA A 41 18.54 6.00 -1.65
CA ALA A 41 19.45 4.85 -1.66
C ALA A 41 19.20 3.93 -2.86
N MET A 42 17.94 3.70 -3.22
CA MET A 42 17.56 2.90 -4.38
C MET A 42 18.08 3.51 -5.70
N TYR A 43 17.88 4.83 -5.90
CA TYR A 43 18.39 5.51 -7.09
C TYR A 43 19.92 5.57 -7.13
N ALA A 44 20.57 5.73 -5.99
CA ALA A 44 22.04 5.69 -5.90
C ALA A 44 22.58 4.29 -6.28
N ALA A 45 21.96 3.22 -5.79
CA ALA A 45 22.32 1.85 -6.13
C ALA A 45 22.10 1.56 -7.62
N TRP A 46 20.98 2.00 -8.19
CA TRP A 46 20.71 1.86 -9.62
C TRP A 46 21.71 2.62 -10.49
N LEU A 47 22.11 3.83 -10.09
CA LEU A 47 23.11 4.61 -10.83
C LEU A 47 24.50 3.97 -10.75
N ALA A 48 24.85 3.41 -9.59
CA ALA A 48 26.09 2.65 -9.44
C ALA A 48 26.11 1.41 -10.33
N THR A 49 25.02 0.64 -10.40
CA THR A 49 24.94 -0.55 -11.28
C THR A 49 24.96 -0.16 -12.76
N LEU A 50 24.31 0.94 -13.14
CA LEU A 50 24.36 1.48 -14.50
C LEU A 50 25.81 1.80 -14.93
N ILE A 51 26.56 2.49 -14.08
CA ILE A 51 27.96 2.84 -14.37
C ILE A 51 28.81 1.57 -14.59
N VAL A 52 28.63 0.57 -13.74
CA VAL A 52 29.36 -0.71 -13.85
C VAL A 52 28.99 -1.44 -15.15
N MET A 53 27.71 -1.49 -15.50
CA MET A 53 27.26 -2.16 -16.73
C MET A 53 27.77 -1.45 -17.99
N LEU A 54 27.80 -0.12 -18.01
CA LEU A 54 28.33 0.65 -19.15
C LEU A 54 29.84 0.47 -19.36
N LYS A 55 30.58 0.14 -18.30
CA LYS A 55 32.02 -0.15 -18.37
C LYS A 55 32.33 -1.59 -18.79
N SER A 56 31.33 -2.47 -18.82
CA SER A 56 31.50 -3.89 -19.11
C SER A 56 31.06 -4.20 -20.53
N GLU A 57 31.98 -4.73 -21.35
CA GLU A 57 31.72 -5.10 -22.75
C GLU A 57 30.66 -6.21 -22.90
N THR A 58 30.47 -7.04 -21.88
CA THR A 58 29.49 -8.15 -21.92
C THR A 58 28.10 -7.75 -21.43
N LEU A 59 27.99 -6.71 -20.60
CA LEU A 59 26.73 -6.31 -19.95
C LEU A 59 26.10 -5.07 -20.59
N VAL A 60 26.84 -4.33 -21.44
CA VAL A 60 26.36 -3.10 -22.07
C VAL A 60 25.08 -3.33 -22.90
N ASP A 61 24.99 -4.45 -23.61
CA ASP A 61 23.81 -4.82 -24.41
C ASP A 61 22.58 -5.17 -23.56
N SER A 62 22.76 -5.43 -22.26
CA SER A 62 21.69 -5.75 -21.32
C SER A 62 21.24 -4.56 -20.45
N VAL A 63 21.79 -3.36 -20.68
CA VAL A 63 21.42 -2.13 -19.93
C VAL A 63 19.94 -1.80 -20.09
N TRP A 64 19.34 -2.09 -21.26
CA TRP A 64 17.91 -1.87 -21.48
C TRP A 64 17.05 -2.67 -20.49
N LEU A 65 17.47 -3.90 -20.14
CA LEU A 65 16.75 -4.77 -19.22
C LEU A 65 16.79 -4.21 -17.80
N LEU A 66 17.94 -3.65 -17.39
CA LEU A 66 18.07 -2.93 -16.11
C LEU A 66 17.07 -1.76 -16.03
N VAL A 67 16.95 -0.97 -17.09
CA VAL A 67 16.03 0.18 -17.15
C VAL A 67 14.57 -0.28 -17.08
N VAL A 68 14.19 -1.27 -17.89
CA VAL A 68 12.81 -1.81 -17.91
C VAL A 68 12.43 -2.37 -16.55
N LEU A 69 13.29 -3.18 -15.95
CA LEU A 69 13.06 -3.78 -14.64
C LEU A 69 12.94 -2.72 -13.55
N PHE A 70 13.80 -1.70 -13.59
CA PHE A 70 13.73 -0.58 -12.66
C PHE A 70 12.40 0.17 -12.79
N VAL A 71 11.94 0.48 -14.00
CA VAL A 71 10.65 1.16 -14.24
C VAL A 71 9.49 0.31 -13.75
N VAL A 72 9.48 -0.99 -14.03
CA VAL A 72 8.40 -1.91 -13.58
C VAL A 72 8.32 -1.98 -12.06
N PHE A 73 9.45 -2.18 -11.38
CA PHE A 73 9.45 -2.24 -9.91
C PHE A 73 9.09 -0.90 -9.29
N ASN A 74 9.61 0.21 -9.81
CA ASN A 74 9.22 1.54 -9.36
C ASN A 74 7.72 1.77 -9.54
N ALA A 75 7.16 1.44 -10.71
CA ALA A 75 5.73 1.56 -10.98
C ALA A 75 4.90 0.80 -9.95
N PHE A 76 5.29 -0.43 -9.60
CA PHE A 76 4.62 -1.23 -8.57
C PHE A 76 4.58 -0.52 -7.21
N PHE A 77 5.70 0.08 -6.77
CA PHE A 77 5.75 0.83 -5.50
C PHE A 77 4.84 2.06 -5.48
N PHE A 78 4.47 2.62 -6.64
CA PHE A 78 3.59 3.78 -6.72
C PHE A 78 2.10 3.43 -6.70
N PHE A 79 1.72 2.17 -6.87
CA PHE A 79 0.32 1.75 -6.81
C PHE A 79 -0.06 1.34 -5.39
N ASP A 80 -0.84 2.20 -4.73
CA ASP A 80 -1.49 1.89 -3.45
C ASP A 80 -2.99 1.73 -3.68
N VAL A 81 -3.59 0.67 -3.12
CA VAL A 81 -5.03 0.42 -3.21
C VAL A 81 -5.62 0.66 -1.84
N ASN A 82 -6.64 1.53 -1.77
CA ASN A 82 -7.34 1.80 -0.52
C ASN A 82 -8.65 0.98 -0.47
N PRO A 83 -8.68 -0.19 0.21
CA PRO A 83 -9.82 -1.08 0.18
C PRO A 83 -11.03 -0.49 0.93
N ARG A 84 -12.24 -0.82 0.46
CA ARG A 84 -13.52 -0.51 1.12
C ARG A 84 -13.77 -1.45 2.28
N TYR A 85 -14.31 -0.91 3.37
CA TYR A 85 -14.82 -1.70 4.48
C TYR A 85 -16.15 -2.35 4.12
N ARG A 86 -16.37 -3.58 4.58
CA ARG A 86 -17.64 -4.29 4.46
C ARG A 86 -18.08 -4.77 5.84
N TYR A 87 -19.39 -4.85 6.05
CA TYR A 87 -19.95 -5.42 7.28
C TYR A 87 -19.59 -6.90 7.46
N GLU A 88 -19.47 -7.63 6.34
CA GLU A 88 -19.14 -9.05 6.29
C GLU A 88 -17.75 -9.36 6.87
N ASP A 89 -16.85 -8.37 6.91
CA ASP A 89 -15.51 -8.50 7.44
C ASP A 89 -15.46 -8.31 8.97
N ILE A 90 -16.59 -7.97 9.62
CA ILE A 90 -16.67 -7.75 11.07
C ILE A 90 -17.10 -9.06 11.76
N ASP A 91 -16.17 -9.64 12.51
CA ASP A 91 -16.41 -10.90 13.20
C ASP A 91 -17.13 -10.73 14.54
N VAL A 92 -17.77 -11.81 15.00
CA VAL A 92 -18.39 -11.89 16.35
C VAL A 92 -17.37 -11.70 17.48
N LEU A 93 -16.10 -11.96 17.20
CA LEU A 93 -15.00 -11.69 18.12
C LEU A 93 -14.78 -10.18 18.29
N ASP A 94 -14.79 -9.40 17.20
CA ASP A 94 -14.65 -7.95 17.27
C ASP A 94 -15.80 -7.32 18.05
N PHE A 95 -17.03 -7.81 17.84
CA PHE A 95 -18.17 -7.38 18.66
C PHE A 95 -17.97 -7.70 20.14
N ARG A 96 -17.49 -8.90 20.47
CA ARG A 96 -17.23 -9.27 21.87
C ARG A 96 -16.14 -8.39 22.48
N VAL A 97 -15.04 -8.15 21.78
CA VAL A 97 -13.95 -7.30 22.26
C VAL A 97 -14.44 -5.87 22.52
N CYS A 98 -15.23 -5.29 21.60
CA CYS A 98 -15.75 -3.93 21.75
C CYS A 98 -16.81 -3.79 22.87
N TYR A 99 -17.66 -4.80 23.10
CA TYR A 99 -18.71 -4.74 24.14
C TYR A 99 -18.23 -5.22 25.51
N ASN A 100 -17.30 -6.17 25.54
CA ASN A 100 -16.80 -6.79 26.77
C ASN A 100 -15.52 -6.12 27.29
N GLY A 101 -14.90 -5.22 26.49
CA GLY A 101 -13.73 -4.44 26.87
C GLY A 101 -12.42 -5.23 26.93
N GLU A 102 -12.37 -6.44 26.35
CA GLU A 102 -11.19 -7.32 26.41
C GLU A 102 -9.97 -6.72 25.67
N GLY A 103 -10.17 -5.76 24.77
CA GLY A 103 -9.11 -5.13 23.96
C GLY A 103 -8.31 -4.05 24.68
N ASP A 104 -8.87 -3.37 25.68
CA ASP A 104 -8.20 -2.28 26.40
C ASP A 104 -7.33 -2.76 27.57
N ASN A 105 -7.30 -4.07 27.85
CA ASN A 105 -6.60 -4.66 28.99
C ASN A 105 -5.23 -5.28 28.64
N THR A 106 -4.57 -4.75 27.61
CA THR A 106 -3.15 -5.02 27.33
C THR A 106 -2.36 -3.72 27.41
N ARG A 107 -2.23 -3.21 28.63
CA ARG A 107 -1.30 -2.13 28.98
C ARG A 107 -0.10 -2.70 29.71
#